data_AF-A0A965Z9L2-F1
#
_entry.id   AF-A0A965Z9L2-F1
#
_cell.length_a   1.000
_cell.length_b   1.000
_cell.length_c   1.000
_cell.angle_alpha   90.00
_cell.angle_beta   90.00
_cell.angle_gamma   90.00
#
_symmetry.space_group_name_H-M   'P 1'
#
loop_
_entity.id
_entity.type
_entity.pdbx_description
1 polymer ?
#
loop_
_entity_poly.entity_id
_entity_poly.type
_entity_poly.pdbx_seq_one_letter_code
_entity_poly.pdbx_strand_id
1 'polypeptide(L)'
;ISMIVFLICFLLESVKLELGFALGLFAIFGILRYRTETIPIKEMTYLFVVIGISVINALANKKISYAELFFANAFVVGLLYYLEVNPYFNKEQRMTIKYERIDLIVPERYAEMLEDLRLRTGLPVKRFAVKNVNFLRDTADVYIFYENIQEKV
;
A
#
# COMPACT_ATOMS: atom_id res chain seq x y z
N ILE A 1 -8.79 -6.50 -2.63
CA ILE A 1 -10.11 -5.84 -2.84
C ILE A 1 -11.06 -6.75 -3.62
N SER A 2 -10.77 -7.12 -4.86
CA SER A 2 -11.69 -7.91 -5.71
C SER A 2 -12.15 -9.24 -5.11
N MET A 3 -11.28 -9.93 -4.37
CA MET A 3 -11.63 -11.16 -3.66
C MET A 3 -12.75 -10.95 -2.61
N ILE A 4 -12.69 -9.85 -1.85
CA ILE A 4 -13.70 -9.54 -0.83
C ILE A 4 -15.01 -9.11 -1.47
N VAL A 5 -14.94 -8.34 -2.56
CA VAL A 5 -16.13 -8.00 -3.34
C VAL A 5 -16.80 -9.27 -3.87
N PHE A 6 -16.02 -10.21 -4.41
CA PHE A 6 -16.53 -11.50 -4.86
C PHE A 6 -17.22 -12.28 -3.73
N LEU A 7 -16.60 -12.36 -2.56
CA LEU A 7 -17.14 -13.06 -1.39
C LEU A 7 -18.45 -12.42 -0.89
N ILE A 8 -18.51 -11.09 -0.88
CA ILE A 8 -19.72 -10.34 -0.55
C ILE A 8 -20.81 -10.62 -1.59
N CYS A 9 -20.53 -10.49 -2.88
CA CYS A 9 -21.51 -10.75 -3.94
C CYS A 9 -22.08 -12.17 -3.87
N PHE A 10 -21.24 -13.17 -3.60
CA PHE A 10 -21.67 -14.55 -3.40
C PHE A 10 -22.63 -14.71 -2.22
N LEU A 11 -22.34 -14.08 -1.08
CA LEU A 11 -23.24 -14.10 0.08
C LEU A 11 -24.53 -13.32 -0.17
N LEU A 12 -24.47 -12.22 -0.91
CA LEU A 12 -25.63 -11.40 -1.26
C LEU A 12 -26.65 -12.14 -2.13
N GLU A 13 -26.23 -13.11 -2.94
CA GLU A 13 -27.15 -13.97 -3.71
C GLU A 13 -28.07 -14.79 -2.78
N SER A 14 -27.58 -15.13 -1.58
CA SER A 14 -28.29 -15.98 -0.61
C SER A 14 -29.10 -15.19 0.43
N VAL A 15 -29.00 -13.85 0.46
CA VAL A 15 -29.56 -13.01 1.53
C VAL A 15 -30.39 -11.88 0.96
N LYS A 16 -31.58 -11.64 1.55
CA LYS A 16 -32.38 -10.47 1.23
C LYS A 16 -31.65 -9.21 1.71
N LEU A 17 -31.18 -8.39 0.78
CA LEU A 17 -30.57 -7.10 1.08
C LEU A 17 -31.58 -6.18 1.78
N GLU A 18 -31.32 -5.87 3.05
CA GLU A 18 -32.08 -4.88 3.80
C GLU A 18 -31.67 -3.47 3.39
N LEU A 19 -32.63 -2.54 3.36
CA LEU A 19 -32.40 -1.14 3.00
C LEU A 19 -31.34 -0.48 3.90
N GLY A 20 -31.24 -0.92 5.17
CA GLY A 20 -30.24 -0.46 6.13
C GLY A 20 -28.79 -0.78 5.72
N PHE A 21 -28.57 -1.86 4.96
CA PHE A 21 -27.25 -2.22 4.45
C PHE A 21 -26.73 -1.20 3.43
N ALA A 22 -27.57 -0.84 2.45
CA ALA A 22 -27.23 0.15 1.43
C ALA A 22 -26.96 1.53 2.05
N LEU A 23 -27.77 1.93 3.04
CA LEU A 23 -27.58 3.17 3.79
C LEU A 23 -26.26 3.19 4.57
N GLY A 24 -25.90 2.10 5.26
CA GLY A 24 -24.65 2.00 6.02
C GLY A 24 -23.42 2.07 5.13
N LEU A 25 -23.43 1.36 4.00
CA LEU A 25 -22.31 1.38 3.06
C LEU A 25 -22.14 2.77 2.40
N PHE A 26 -23.25 3.43 2.08
CA PHE A 26 -23.24 4.81 1.58
C PHE A 26 -22.67 5.80 2.62
N ALA A 27 -23.03 5.65 3.89
CA ALA A 27 -22.50 6.49 4.97
C ALA A 27 -20.99 6.31 5.15
N ILE A 28 -20.49 5.07 5.14
CA ILE A 28 -19.06 4.77 5.23
C ILE A 28 -18.30 5.39 4.05
N PHE A 29 -18.78 5.20 2.82
CA PHE A 29 -18.14 5.81 1.65
C PHE A 29 -18.25 7.35 1.66
N GLY A 30 -19.32 7.91 2.21
CA GLY A 30 -19.46 9.34 2.44
C GLY A 30 -18.37 9.88 3.37
N ILE A 31 -18.18 9.28 4.54
CA ILE A 31 -17.13 9.67 5.49
C ILE A 31 -15.74 9.54 4.85
N LEU A 32 -15.49 8.43 4.15
CA LEU A 32 -14.20 8.19 3.47
C LEU A 32 -13.92 9.19 2.35
N ARG A 33 -14.96 9.72 1.69
CA ARG A 33 -14.86 10.72 0.62
C ARG A 33 -14.55 12.11 1.16
N TYR A 34 -15.10 12.49 2.31
CA TYR A 34 -14.97 13.85 2.86
C TYR A 34 -13.82 14.03 3.85
N ARG A 35 -12.97 13.02 4.01
CA ARG A 35 -11.77 13.17 4.83
C ARG A 35 -10.80 14.17 4.20
N THR A 36 -10.15 14.94 5.06
CA THR A 36 -9.20 16.00 4.67
C THR A 36 -7.78 15.48 4.44
N GLU A 37 -7.43 14.32 5.00
CA GLU A 37 -6.10 13.72 4.86
C GLU A 37 -6.04 12.58 3.84
N THR A 38 -4.94 12.54 3.09
CA THR A 38 -4.67 11.48 2.11
C THR A 38 -4.26 10.19 2.81
N ILE A 39 -5.21 9.29 3.05
CA ILE A 39 -4.90 7.94 3.56
C ILE A 39 -4.05 7.19 2.52
N PRO A 40 -2.88 6.64 2.91
CA PRO A 40 -2.06 5.77 2.07
C PRO A 40 -2.86 4.62 1.45
N ILE A 41 -2.44 4.18 0.26
CA ILE A 41 -3.12 3.10 -0.50
C ILE A 41 -3.24 1.81 0.32
N LYS A 42 -2.25 1.52 1.18
CA LYS A 42 -2.26 0.35 2.07
C LYS A 42 -3.41 0.41 3.07
N GLU A 43 -3.54 1.52 3.79
CA GLU A 43 -4.59 1.73 4.80
C GLU A 43 -6.00 1.71 4.19
N MET A 44 -6.17 2.25 2.99
CA MET A 44 -7.43 2.13 2.24
C MET A 44 -7.82 0.68 1.95
N THR A 45 -6.84 -0.16 1.62
CA THR A 45 -7.06 -1.59 1.38
C THR A 45 -7.44 -2.32 2.66
N TYR A 46 -6.76 -2.01 3.78
CA TYR A 46 -7.08 -2.56 5.10
C TYR A 46 -8.51 -2.22 5.53
N LEU A 47 -8.89 -0.95 5.38
CA LEU A 47 -10.23 -0.50 5.73
C LEU A 47 -11.30 -1.21 4.90
N PHE A 48 -11.08 -1.38 3.60
CA PHE A 48 -11.99 -2.13 2.74
C PHE A 48 -12.11 -3.60 3.16
N VAL A 49 -11.01 -4.22 3.60
CA VAL A 49 -11.02 -5.61 4.08
C VAL A 49 -11.81 -5.75 5.36
N VAL A 50 -11.60 -4.86 6.33
CA VAL A 50 -12.33 -4.88 7.61
C VAL A 50 -13.83 -4.69 7.37
N ILE A 51 -14.22 -3.72 6.54
CA ILE A 51 -15.63 -3.53 6.16
C ILE A 51 -16.20 -4.81 5.56
N GLY A 52 -15.48 -5.45 4.64
CA GLY A 52 -15.94 -6.68 4.03
C GLY A 52 -16.12 -7.83 5.02
N ILE A 53 -15.19 -8.02 5.96
CA ILE A 53 -15.33 -9.02 7.03
C ILE A 53 -16.53 -8.70 7.93
N SER A 54 -16.74 -7.43 8.29
CA SER A 54 -17.91 -7.00 9.07
C SER A 54 -19.22 -7.30 8.34
N VAL A 55 -19.27 -7.05 7.02
CA VAL A 55 -20.42 -7.37 6.16
C VAL A 55 -20.68 -8.87 6.10
N ILE A 56 -19.64 -9.67 5.86
CA ILE A 56 -19.72 -11.14 5.82
C ILE A 56 -20.28 -11.67 7.16
N ASN A 57 -19.79 -11.15 8.27
CA ASN A 57 -20.26 -11.53 9.60
C ASN A 57 -21.71 -11.09 9.88
N ALA A 58 -22.11 -9.89 9.45
CA ALA A 58 -23.47 -9.39 9.63
C ALA A 58 -24.51 -10.17 8.81
N LEU A 59 -24.12 -10.68 7.63
CA LEU A 59 -24.98 -11.45 6.73
C LEU A 59 -25.00 -12.96 7.04
N ALA A 60 -24.22 -13.41 8.03
CA ALA A 60 -24.15 -14.81 8.42
C ALA A 60 -25.50 -15.30 9.01
N ASN A 61 -26.26 -16.04 8.20
CA ASN A 61 -27.53 -16.63 8.60
C ASN A 61 -27.34 -17.97 9.34
N LYS A 62 -28.36 -18.43 10.08
CA LYS A 62 -28.40 -19.74 10.78
C LYS A 62 -28.14 -20.97 9.88
N LYS A 63 -28.15 -20.81 8.55
CA LYS A 63 -27.83 -21.88 7.59
C LYS A 63 -26.33 -22.07 7.38
N ILE A 64 -25.52 -21.06 7.69
CA ILE A 64 -24.07 -21.10 7.56
C ILE A 64 -23.51 -21.59 8.91
N SER A 65 -22.67 -22.60 8.87
CA SER A 65 -22.03 -23.10 10.09
C SER A 65 -21.07 -22.05 10.65
N TYR A 66 -21.05 -21.85 11.97
CA TYR A 66 -20.04 -21.00 12.62
C TYR A 66 -18.60 -21.41 12.25
N ALA A 67 -18.38 -22.70 11.95
CA ALA A 67 -17.10 -23.20 11.49
C ALA A 67 -16.73 -22.70 10.08
N GLU A 68 -17.69 -22.64 9.15
CA GLU A 68 -17.48 -22.14 7.79
C GLU A 68 -17.19 -20.64 7.80
N LEU A 69 -17.93 -19.87 8.62
CA LEU A 69 -17.70 -18.44 8.80
C LEU A 69 -16.32 -18.16 9.38
N PHE A 70 -15.93 -18.92 10.42
CA PHE A 70 -14.61 -18.79 11.03
C PHE A 70 -13.50 -19.10 10.02
N PHE A 71 -13.65 -20.17 9.24
CA PHE A 71 -12.67 -20.54 8.21
C PHE A 71 -12.54 -19.47 7.13
N ALA A 72 -13.65 -18.90 6.65
CA ALA A 72 -13.63 -17.82 5.66
C ALA A 72 -12.93 -16.57 6.20
N ASN A 73 -13.24 -16.15 7.43
CA ASN A 73 -12.59 -15.01 8.07
C ASN A 73 -11.09 -15.26 8.29
N ALA A 74 -10.73 -16.44 8.81
CA ALA A 74 -9.34 -16.84 9.01
C ALA A 74 -8.57 -16.88 7.69
N PHE A 75 -9.21 -17.31 6.60
CA PHE A 75 -8.60 -17.32 5.27
C PHE A 75 -8.33 -15.91 4.75
N VAL A 76 -9.29 -14.99 4.87
CA VAL A 76 -9.11 -13.58 4.44
C VAL A 76 -8.01 -12.90 5.26
N VAL A 77 -8.03 -13.06 6.59
CA VAL A 77 -6.99 -12.50 7.47
C VAL A 77 -5.64 -13.14 7.22
N GLY A 78 -5.59 -14.47 7.03
CA GLY A 78 -4.37 -15.21 6.74
C GLY A 78 -3.73 -14.79 5.42
N LEU A 79 -4.53 -14.59 4.36
CA LEU A 79 -4.04 -14.07 3.09
C LEU A 79 -3.47 -12.66 3.23
N LEU A 80 -4.16 -11.80 3.98
CA LEU A 80 -3.72 -10.43 4.23
C LEU A 80 -2.43 -10.39 5.06
N TYR A 81 -2.33 -11.23 6.09
CA TYR A 81 -1.11 -11.41 6.87
C TYR A 81 0.05 -11.92 6.02
N TYR A 82 -0.20 -12.93 5.18
CA TYR A 82 0.80 -13.46 4.26
C TYR A 82 1.33 -12.40 3.29
N LEU A 83 0.44 -11.54 2.76
CA LEU A 83 0.83 -10.44 1.88
C LEU A 83 1.63 -9.34 2.60
N GLU A 84 1.30 -9.04 3.86
CA GLU A 84 2.01 -8.00 4.63
C GLU A 84 3.37 -8.47 5.15
N VAL A 85 3.47 -9.74 5.58
CA VAL A 85 4.72 -10.30 6.12
C VAL A 85 5.73 -10.60 5.01
N ASN A 86 5.29 -10.82 3.77
CA ASN A 86 6.19 -11.14 2.69
C ASN A 86 7.15 -9.95 2.40
N PRO A 87 8.46 -10.08 2.71
CA PRO A 87 9.44 -9.00 2.54
C PRO A 87 9.67 -8.63 1.08
N TYR A 88 9.18 -9.45 0.15
CA TYR A 88 9.27 -9.19 -1.28
C TYR A 88 8.55 -7.90 -1.70
N PHE A 89 7.58 -7.42 -0.91
CA PHE A 89 6.90 -6.13 -1.10
C PHE A 89 7.59 -4.97 -0.36
N ASN A 90 8.90 -5.09 -0.15
CA ASN A 90 9.72 -4.27 0.72
C ASN A 90 9.49 -2.76 0.57
N LYS A 91 9.50 -2.07 1.72
CA LYS A 91 9.26 -0.63 1.91
C LYS A 91 10.44 0.20 1.39
N GLU A 92 10.75 0.14 0.11
CA GLU A 92 11.68 1.08 -0.50
C GLU A 92 11.08 2.48 -0.41
N GLN A 93 11.68 3.33 0.42
CA GLN A 93 11.32 4.73 0.48
C GLN A 93 11.97 5.44 -0.70
N ARG A 94 11.24 6.37 -1.29
CA ARG A 94 11.71 7.17 -2.42
C ARG A 94 11.84 8.61 -1.97
N MET A 95 13.03 9.18 -2.13
CA MET A 95 13.26 10.61 -1.97
C MET A 95 13.70 11.22 -3.30
N THR A 96 13.30 12.46 -3.55
CA THR A 96 13.80 13.24 -4.69
C THR A 96 14.84 14.22 -4.18
N ILE A 97 16.01 14.21 -4.79
CA ILE A 97 17.09 15.14 -4.48
C ILE A 97 17.49 15.88 -5.75
N LYS A 98 17.92 17.12 -5.60
CA LYS A 98 18.59 17.85 -6.66
C LYS A 98 20.10 17.58 -6.54
N TYR A 99 20.64 16.93 -7.56
CA TYR A 99 22.03 16.51 -7.64
C TYR A 99 22.83 17.47 -8.50
N GLU A 100 24.00 17.88 -8.04
CA GLU A 100 24.84 18.91 -8.68
C GLU A 100 25.98 18.33 -9.54
N ARG A 101 26.38 17.08 -9.32
CA ARG A 101 27.52 16.48 -10.04
C ARG A 101 27.04 15.78 -11.30
N ILE A 102 26.76 16.54 -12.36
CA ILE A 102 26.28 15.98 -13.64
C ILE A 102 27.25 14.95 -14.24
N ASP A 103 28.56 15.10 -14.00
CA ASP A 103 29.59 14.20 -14.54
C ASP A 103 29.43 12.74 -14.12
N LEU A 104 28.69 12.48 -13.02
CA LEU A 104 28.48 11.14 -12.45
C LEU A 104 27.15 10.49 -12.90
N ILE A 105 26.34 11.19 -13.68
CA ILE A 105 25.01 10.70 -14.13
C ILE A 105 25.14 9.60 -15.20
N VAL A 106 26.29 9.51 -15.86
CA VAL A 106 26.56 8.51 -16.90
C VAL A 106 26.48 7.08 -16.35
N PRO A 107 25.91 6.11 -17.11
CA PRO A 107 25.77 4.73 -16.66
C PRO A 107 27.08 4.06 -16.24
N GLU A 108 28.20 4.47 -16.83
CA GLU A 108 29.55 3.97 -16.54
C GLU A 108 30.01 4.30 -15.12
N ARG A 109 29.52 5.41 -14.54
CA ARG A 109 29.88 5.90 -13.20
C ARG A 109 28.82 5.64 -12.16
N TYR A 110 27.95 4.66 -12.40
CA TYR A 110 26.86 4.30 -11.50
C TYR A 110 27.34 4.02 -10.07
N ALA A 111 28.46 3.30 -9.92
CA ALA A 111 29.02 2.96 -8.62
C ALA A 111 29.48 4.21 -7.85
N GLU A 112 30.21 5.12 -8.52
CA GLU A 112 30.70 6.37 -7.94
C GLU A 112 29.55 7.29 -7.50
N MET A 113 28.52 7.41 -8.35
CA MET A 113 27.32 8.18 -8.00
C MET A 113 26.59 7.57 -6.80
N LEU A 114 26.45 6.25 -6.76
CA LEU A 114 25.79 5.56 -5.65
C LEU A 114 26.53 5.79 -4.31
N GLU A 115 27.87 5.75 -4.32
CA GLU A 115 28.67 6.04 -3.14
C GLU A 115 28.59 7.51 -2.71
N ASP A 116 28.68 8.46 -3.65
CA ASP A 116 28.54 9.89 -3.36
C ASP A 116 27.15 10.19 -2.77
N LEU A 117 26.10 9.55 -3.30
CA LEU A 117 24.74 9.65 -2.76
C LEU A 117 24.62 9.09 -1.34
N ARG A 118 25.23 7.93 -1.05
CA ARG A 118 25.25 7.36 0.30
C ARG A 118 25.98 8.26 1.29
N LEU A 119 27.14 8.77 0.90
CA LEU A 119 28.00 9.59 1.76
C LEU A 119 27.33 10.94 2.09
N ARG A 120 26.71 11.58 1.11
CA ARG A 120 26.05 12.88 1.28
C ARG A 120 24.71 12.79 2.00
N THR A 121 23.94 11.74 1.74
CA THR A 121 22.60 11.59 2.35
C THR A 121 22.66 10.89 3.71
N GLY A 122 23.75 10.17 4.03
CA GLY A 122 23.84 9.33 5.21
C GLY A 122 22.90 8.12 5.19
N LEU A 123 22.23 7.86 4.06
CA LEU A 123 21.24 6.80 3.90
C LEU A 123 21.83 5.60 3.15
N PRO A 124 21.39 4.37 3.47
CA PRO A 124 21.76 3.16 2.74
C PRO A 124 20.99 3.12 1.40
N VAL A 125 21.38 3.97 0.45
CA VAL A 125 20.79 4.03 -0.88
C VAL A 125 21.09 2.71 -1.61
N LYS A 126 20.05 2.00 -2.05
CA LYS A 126 20.17 0.73 -2.81
C LYS A 126 20.26 0.98 -4.30
N ARG A 127 19.45 1.91 -4.80
CA ARG A 127 19.41 2.28 -6.21
C ARG A 127 19.01 3.75 -6.37
N PHE A 128 19.35 4.33 -7.50
CA PHE A 128 18.87 5.65 -7.90
C PHE A 128 18.32 5.62 -9.33
N ALA A 129 17.48 6.58 -9.67
CA ALA A 129 16.94 6.79 -11.01
C ALA A 129 16.94 8.29 -11.33
N VAL A 130 17.54 8.65 -12.46
CA VAL A 130 17.63 10.03 -12.93
C VAL A 130 16.29 10.41 -13.57
N LYS A 131 15.66 11.50 -13.12
CA LYS A 131 14.36 11.97 -13.62
C LYS A 131 14.52 12.97 -14.74
N ASN A 132 15.28 14.03 -14.48
CA ASN A 132 15.47 15.15 -15.37
C ASN A 132 16.89 15.68 -15.19
N VAL A 133 17.52 16.07 -16.29
CA VAL A 133 18.88 16.62 -16.30
C VAL A 133 18.81 18.02 -16.90
N ASN A 134 19.31 18.99 -16.16
CA ASN A 134 19.45 20.37 -16.57
C ASN A 134 20.93 20.71 -16.81
N PHE A 135 21.36 20.53 -18.06
CA PHE A 135 22.72 20.83 -18.50
C PHE A 135 23.07 22.33 -18.49
N LEU A 136 22.09 23.24 -18.42
CA LEU A 136 22.38 24.68 -18.33
C LEU A 136 22.75 25.10 -16.91
N ARG A 137 22.31 24.34 -15.92
CA ARG A 137 22.49 24.65 -14.49
C ARG A 137 23.32 23.60 -13.76
N ASP A 138 23.94 22.69 -14.51
CA ASP A 138 24.66 21.54 -13.97
C ASP A 138 23.94 20.86 -12.80
N THR A 139 22.63 20.64 -12.95
CA THR A 139 21.82 19.95 -11.94
C THR A 139 20.94 18.86 -12.54
N ALA A 140 20.67 17.82 -11.77
CA ALA A 140 19.72 16.77 -12.14
C ALA A 140 18.80 16.42 -10.98
N ASP A 141 17.54 16.17 -11.28
CA ASP A 141 16.60 15.63 -10.32
C ASP A 141 16.77 14.11 -10.29
N VAL A 142 17.15 13.57 -9.13
CA VAL A 142 17.44 12.16 -8.93
C VAL A 142 16.49 11.58 -7.88
N TYR A 143 15.87 10.46 -8.21
CA TYR A 143 15.16 9.64 -7.26
C TYR A 143 16.13 8.67 -6.60
N ILE A 144 16.24 8.72 -5.28
CA ILE A 144 16.99 7.73 -4.51
C ILE A 144 16.02 6.78 -3.82
N PHE A 145 16.32 5.50 -3.86
CA PHE A 145 15.58 4.45 -3.18
C PHE A 145 16.45 3.90 -2.07
N TYR A 146 15.98 4.02 -0.84
CA TYR A 146 16.67 3.55 0.35
C TYR A 146 15.73 2.68 1.18
N GLU A 147 16.33 1.77 1.94
CA GLU A 147 15.58 0.97 2.90
C GLU A 147 15.24 1.83 4.11
N ASN A 148 14.00 1.76 4.57
CA ASN A 148 13.58 2.46 5.77
C ASN A 148 14.42 1.95 6.96
N ILE A 149 15.36 2.76 7.42
CA ILE A 149 15.98 2.56 8.73
C ILE A 149 14.88 2.91 9.72
N GLN A 150 14.11 1.91 10.16
CA GLN A 150 13.32 2.11 11.38
C GLN A 150 14.32 2.47 12.46
N GLU A 151 14.31 3.73 12.87
CA GLU A 151 14.96 4.21 14.08
C GLU A 151 14.60 3.25 15.20
N LYS A 152 15.57 2.39 15.56
CA LYS A 152 15.58 1.76 16.87
C LYS A 152 15.90 2.88 17.86
N VAL A 153 14.86 3.58 18.33
CA VAL A 153 14.90 4.37 19.57
C VAL A 153 14.22 3.55 20.65
#